data_AF-A0A6P4HWK7-F1
#
_entry.id   AF-A0A6P4HWK7-F1
#
_cell.length_a   1.000
_cell.length_b   1.000
_cell.length_c   1.000
_cell.angle_alpha   90.00
_cell.angle_beta   90.00
_cell.angle_gamma   90.00
#
_symmetry.space_group_name_H-M   'P 1'
#
loop_
_entity.id
_entity.type
_entity.pdbx_description
1 polymer ?
#
loop_
_entity_poly.entity_id
_entity_poly.type
_entity_poly.pdbx_seq_one_letter_code
_entity_poly.pdbx_strand_id
1 'polypeptide(L)'
;MRCFIIFCILTIYLSKSHSAGCVGDECQTQCAAYCFGVLSPCMSNLAILQKRTEACEAAVTIARIALTDKRLETFGAPLTSQQDRENRSQLLLPANLTKKAETFMQLGTKFYYIEKELKLNWHDALGKCHKMGGHLASPQNQEELDAFNNRLSGLHRYWIDVTNQFKEDEYVSFTTASAAKFLRWAEGEPTKDGKCVDIRTYNGKTTMNDNTCSVNLYFICEKSNDL
;
A
#
# COMPACT_ATOMS: atom_id res chain seq x y z
N MET A 1 34.06 -36.62 14.92
CA MET A 1 34.57 -37.52 15.99
C MET A 1 34.23 -37.02 17.42
N ARG A 2 33.13 -36.28 17.61
CA ARG A 2 32.72 -35.72 18.92
C ARG A 2 31.31 -36.15 19.39
N CYS A 3 30.54 -36.87 18.56
CA CYS A 3 29.25 -37.46 18.96
C CYS A 3 29.36 -38.83 19.64
N PHE A 4 30.50 -39.54 19.52
CA PHE A 4 30.65 -40.89 20.11
C PHE A 4 31.09 -40.89 21.57
N ILE A 5 31.64 -39.77 22.08
CA ILE A 5 32.13 -39.69 23.47
C ILE A 5 30.97 -39.39 24.45
N ILE A 6 29.94 -38.66 24.01
CA ILE A 6 28.78 -38.33 24.86
C ILE A 6 27.91 -39.56 25.14
N PHE A 7 27.83 -40.51 24.18
CA PHE A 7 27.07 -41.75 24.37
C PHE A 7 27.77 -42.76 25.30
N CYS A 8 29.12 -42.76 25.35
CA CYS A 8 29.87 -43.62 26.27
C CYS A 8 29.88 -43.12 27.72
N ILE A 9 29.78 -41.80 27.95
CA ILE A 9 29.73 -41.26 29.32
C ILE A 9 28.36 -41.55 29.99
N LEU A 10 27.29 -41.62 29.20
CA LEU A 10 25.95 -42.01 29.66
C LEU A 10 25.86 -43.50 30.04
N THR A 11 26.58 -44.39 29.35
CA THR A 11 26.58 -45.83 29.70
C THR A 11 27.48 -46.15 30.90
N ILE A 12 28.56 -45.39 31.12
CA ILE A 12 29.44 -45.54 32.28
C ILE A 12 28.77 -45.02 33.57
N TYR A 13 27.93 -43.98 33.50
CA TYR A 13 27.17 -43.51 34.67
C TYR A 13 26.01 -44.44 35.07
N LEU A 14 25.58 -45.34 34.19
CA LEU A 14 24.52 -46.31 34.47
C LEU A 14 25.02 -47.64 35.08
N SER A 15 26.34 -47.81 35.28
CA SER A 15 26.89 -49.10 35.72
C SER A 15 27.58 -49.12 37.10
N LYS A 16 27.50 -48.05 37.90
CA LYS A 16 27.88 -48.11 39.33
C LYS A 16 26.96 -47.24 40.19
N SER A 17 25.81 -47.79 40.53
CA SER A 17 25.17 -47.52 41.81
C SER A 17 24.89 -48.87 42.45
N HIS A 18 25.84 -49.37 43.24
CA HIS A 18 25.55 -50.43 44.19
C HIS A 18 24.65 -49.83 45.28
N SER A 19 23.34 -49.92 45.10
CA SER A 19 22.44 -49.94 46.23
C SER A 19 22.35 -51.39 46.70
N ALA A 20 22.77 -51.64 47.94
CA ALA A 20 22.38 -52.82 48.68
C ALA A 20 20.84 -52.99 48.57
N GLY A 21 20.40 -54.23 48.35
CA GLY A 21 19.04 -54.55 47.91
C GLY A 21 17.94 -53.96 48.79
N CYS A 22 16.91 -53.41 48.15
CA CYS A 22 15.64 -53.07 48.77
C CYS A 22 14.56 -53.98 48.16
N VAL A 23 13.77 -54.64 49.02
CA VAL A 23 12.65 -55.53 48.66
C VAL A 23 11.36 -54.86 49.12
N GLY A 24 10.45 -54.54 48.19
CA GLY A 24 9.08 -54.03 48.47
C GLY A 24 8.66 -52.77 47.69
N ASP A 25 7.35 -52.56 47.53
CA ASP A 25 6.70 -51.46 46.78
C ASP A 25 6.91 -50.05 47.37
N GLU A 26 7.52 -49.93 48.55
CA GLU A 26 7.82 -48.63 49.21
C GLU A 26 9.08 -47.92 48.68
N CYS A 27 9.86 -48.55 47.79
CA CYS A 27 11.07 -47.94 47.22
C CYS A 27 10.78 -47.07 45.98
N GLN A 28 9.69 -47.36 45.26
CA GLN A 28 9.35 -46.66 44.02
C GLN A 28 8.84 -45.23 44.28
N THR A 29 8.14 -45.03 45.40
CA THR A 29 7.62 -43.73 45.85
C THR A 29 8.70 -42.81 46.39
N GLN A 30 9.75 -43.34 47.04
CA GLN A 30 10.85 -42.53 47.59
C GLN A 30 11.80 -42.01 46.51
N CYS A 31 12.18 -42.83 45.52
CA CYS A 31 12.97 -42.39 44.38
C CYS A 31 12.21 -41.38 43.50
N ALA A 32 10.91 -41.60 43.28
CA ALA A 32 10.07 -40.66 42.55
C ALA A 32 9.91 -39.33 43.29
N ALA A 33 9.71 -39.35 44.61
CA ALA A 33 9.62 -38.15 45.44
C ALA A 33 10.94 -37.36 45.49
N TYR A 34 12.09 -38.04 45.55
CA TYR A 34 13.40 -37.39 45.51
C TYR A 34 13.67 -36.77 44.13
N CYS A 35 13.43 -37.51 43.04
CA CYS A 35 13.56 -36.99 41.67
C CYS A 35 12.60 -35.81 41.42
N PHE A 36 11.36 -35.88 41.92
CA PHE A 36 10.40 -34.79 41.84
C PHE A 36 10.85 -33.59 42.70
N GLY A 37 11.39 -33.81 43.89
CA GLY A 37 11.95 -32.75 44.73
C GLY A 37 13.13 -32.02 44.08
N VAL A 38 13.99 -32.75 43.36
CA VAL A 38 15.12 -32.17 42.60
C VAL A 38 14.65 -31.45 41.33
N LEU A 39 13.63 -31.97 40.64
CA LEU A 39 13.13 -31.40 39.38
C LEU A 39 12.08 -30.30 39.58
N SER A 40 11.37 -30.26 40.70
CA SER A 40 10.29 -29.29 40.99
C SER A 40 10.77 -27.83 40.93
N PRO A 41 11.94 -27.46 41.50
CA PRO A 41 12.50 -26.13 41.31
C PRO A 41 12.79 -25.80 39.84
N CYS A 42 13.25 -26.78 39.04
CA CYS A 42 13.54 -26.58 37.62
C CYS A 42 12.24 -26.40 36.80
N MET A 43 11.21 -27.21 37.07
CA MET A 43 9.91 -27.13 36.42
C MET A 43 9.16 -25.83 36.79
N SER A 44 9.23 -25.40 38.05
CA SER A 44 8.66 -24.12 38.47
C SER A 44 9.36 -22.93 37.82
N ASN A 45 10.70 -22.96 37.74
CA ASN A 45 11.46 -21.97 36.99
C ASN A 45 11.13 -21.99 35.49
N LEU A 46 10.93 -23.16 34.88
CA LEU A 46 10.52 -23.27 33.48
C LEU A 46 9.13 -22.65 33.26
N ALA A 47 8.18 -22.89 34.17
CA ALA A 47 6.84 -22.27 34.10
C ALA A 47 6.90 -20.74 34.28
N ILE A 48 7.77 -20.24 35.18
CA ILE A 48 8.01 -18.80 35.34
C ILE A 48 8.64 -18.21 34.07
N LEU A 49 9.60 -18.90 33.46
CA LEU A 49 10.23 -18.46 32.21
C LEU A 49 9.21 -18.45 31.05
N GLN A 50 8.37 -19.48 30.93
CA GLN A 50 7.29 -19.51 29.94
C GLN A 50 6.33 -18.33 30.11
N LYS A 51 5.87 -18.08 31.34
CA LYS A 51 4.98 -16.94 31.64
C LYS A 51 5.64 -15.58 31.34
N ARG A 52 6.95 -15.45 31.57
CA ARG A 52 7.70 -14.23 31.21
C ARG A 52 7.86 -14.08 29.70
N THR A 53 8.04 -15.17 28.96
CA THR A 53 8.08 -15.18 27.49
C THR A 53 6.73 -14.74 26.91
N GLU A 54 5.63 -15.31 27.39
CA GLU A 54 4.28 -14.93 26.95
C GLU A 54 3.96 -13.46 27.25
N ALA A 55 4.34 -12.97 28.43
CA ALA A 55 4.20 -11.55 28.79
C ALA A 55 5.07 -10.64 27.90
N CYS A 56 6.27 -11.10 27.53
CA CYS A 56 7.16 -10.38 26.62
C CYS A 56 6.56 -10.31 25.20
N GLU A 57 6.03 -11.43 24.69
CA GLU A 57 5.39 -11.49 23.38
C GLU A 57 4.14 -10.60 23.30
N ALA A 58 3.32 -10.59 24.36
CA ALA A 58 2.19 -9.67 24.48
C ALA A 58 2.65 -8.20 24.47
N ALA A 59 3.68 -7.86 25.24
CA ALA A 59 4.23 -6.50 25.29
C ALA A 59 4.82 -6.04 23.94
N VAL A 60 5.52 -6.93 23.23
CA VAL A 60 6.05 -6.66 21.88
C VAL A 60 4.91 -6.45 20.88
N THR A 61 3.83 -7.22 20.98
CA THR A 61 2.65 -7.08 20.12
C THR A 61 1.96 -5.74 20.33
N ILE A 62 1.75 -5.34 21.60
CA ILE A 62 1.20 -4.02 21.95
C ILE A 62 2.10 -2.89 21.44
N ALA A 63 3.42 -3.00 21.60
CA ALA A 63 4.37 -2.00 21.11
C ALA A 63 4.35 -1.87 19.58
N ARG A 64 4.21 -2.98 18.84
CA ARG A 64 4.05 -2.97 17.38
C ARG A 64 2.75 -2.29 16.97
N ILE A 65 1.64 -2.59 17.65
CA ILE A 65 0.34 -1.96 17.39
C ILE A 65 0.42 -0.45 17.65
N ALA A 66 1.02 -0.03 18.77
CA ALA A 66 1.22 1.38 19.08
C ALA A 66 2.13 2.10 18.06
N LEU A 67 3.16 1.41 17.55
CA LEU A 67 4.02 1.95 16.49
C LEU A 67 3.27 2.10 15.16
N THR A 68 2.40 1.15 14.81
CA THR A 68 1.55 1.26 13.62
C THR A 68 0.52 2.37 13.77
N ASP A 69 -0.05 2.57 14.95
CA ASP A 69 -1.01 3.65 15.24
C ASP A 69 -0.33 5.02 15.14
N LYS A 70 0.87 5.17 15.75
CA LYS A 70 1.69 6.38 15.59
C LYS A 70 2.11 6.63 14.14
N ARG A 71 2.36 5.57 13.35
CA ARG A 71 2.59 5.71 11.90
C ARG A 71 1.34 6.20 11.18
N LEU A 72 0.16 5.67 11.49
CA LEU A 72 -1.12 6.11 10.95
C LEU A 72 -1.38 7.60 11.27
N GLU A 73 -1.11 8.04 12.50
CA GLU A 73 -1.15 9.45 12.87
C GLU A 73 -0.11 10.29 12.10
N THR A 74 1.10 9.77 11.89
CA THR A 74 2.14 10.46 11.11
C THR A 74 1.80 10.58 9.62
N PHE A 75 1.03 9.63 9.07
CA PHE A 75 0.48 9.71 7.70
C PHE A 75 -0.79 10.58 7.63
N GLY A 76 -1.56 10.71 8.73
CA GLY A 76 -2.72 11.60 8.84
C GLY A 76 -2.38 13.05 9.18
N ALA A 77 -1.28 13.32 9.88
CA ALA A 77 -0.86 14.65 10.31
C ALA A 77 -0.53 15.63 9.15
N PRO A 78 0.01 15.21 8.00
CA PRO A 78 0.18 16.08 6.84
C PRO A 78 -1.16 16.57 6.28
N LEU A 79 -2.22 15.76 6.36
CA LEU A 79 -3.54 16.08 5.79
C LEU A 79 -4.27 17.14 6.61
N THR A 80 -4.21 17.11 7.94
CA THR A 80 -4.83 18.15 8.79
C THR A 80 -4.15 19.52 8.62
N SER A 81 -2.83 19.55 8.43
CA SER A 81 -2.09 20.81 8.25
C SER A 81 -2.38 21.52 6.91
N GLN A 82 -2.65 20.76 5.85
CA GLN A 82 -3.02 21.32 4.54
C GLN A 82 -4.49 21.77 4.54
N GLN A 83 -5.38 20.97 5.11
CA GLN A 83 -6.81 21.29 5.18
C GLN A 83 -7.10 22.51 6.07
N ASP A 84 -6.36 22.68 7.17
CA ASP A 84 -6.49 23.86 8.03
C ASP A 84 -5.92 25.15 7.41
N ARG A 85 -4.89 25.04 6.56
CA ARG A 85 -4.29 26.20 5.85
C ARG A 85 -5.16 26.65 4.68
N GLU A 86 -5.80 25.72 3.98
CA GLU A 86 -6.84 26.01 2.99
C GLU A 86 -8.08 26.63 3.65
N ASN A 87 -8.53 26.12 4.80
CA ASN A 87 -9.70 26.63 5.52
C ASN A 87 -9.47 28.02 6.16
N ARG A 88 -8.28 28.30 6.71
CA ARG A 88 -7.99 29.61 7.32
C ARG A 88 -7.84 30.73 6.28
N SER A 89 -7.43 30.39 5.06
CA SER A 89 -7.34 31.34 3.94
C SER A 89 -8.71 31.68 3.33
N GLN A 90 -9.73 30.85 3.57
CA GLN A 90 -11.11 31.08 3.10
C GLN A 90 -11.92 32.06 3.97
N LEU A 91 -11.47 32.41 5.18
CA LEU A 91 -12.24 33.28 6.07
C LEU A 91 -12.13 34.79 5.79
N LEU A 92 -11.33 35.23 4.80
CA LEU A 92 -11.13 36.65 4.49
C LEU A 92 -11.24 37.01 3.01
N LEU A 93 -11.87 36.16 2.19
CA LEU A 93 -12.20 36.52 0.81
C LEU A 93 -13.73 36.50 0.65
N PRO A 94 -14.35 37.53 0.05
CA PRO A 94 -15.77 37.50 -0.21
C PRO A 94 -16.08 36.25 -1.04
N ALA A 95 -17.02 35.44 -0.54
CA ALA A 95 -17.57 34.27 -1.22
C ALA A 95 -18.35 34.72 -2.47
N ASN A 96 -17.60 35.11 -3.49
CA ASN A 96 -18.10 35.35 -4.84
C ASN A 96 -16.93 35.27 -5.84
N LEU A 97 -16.11 34.23 -5.70
CA LEU A 97 -15.51 33.61 -6.87
C LEU A 97 -16.61 32.72 -7.43
N THR A 98 -17.15 33.09 -8.58
CA THR A 98 -18.04 32.25 -9.38
C THR A 98 -17.38 30.88 -9.53
N LYS A 99 -17.75 29.93 -8.66
CA LYS A 99 -17.31 28.54 -8.76
C LYS A 99 -17.90 28.03 -10.06
N LYS A 100 -17.11 28.11 -11.14
CA LYS A 100 -17.49 27.63 -12.46
C LYS A 100 -18.04 26.22 -12.27
N ALA A 101 -19.28 26.01 -12.69
CA ALA A 101 -19.89 24.70 -12.58
C ALA A 101 -19.04 23.71 -13.37
N GLU A 102 -18.50 22.71 -12.67
CA GLU A 102 -17.71 21.64 -13.25
C GLU A 102 -18.65 20.67 -13.97
N THR A 103 -19.06 21.03 -15.18
CA THR A 103 -20.07 20.29 -15.95
C THR A 103 -19.41 19.18 -16.76
N PHE A 104 -19.81 17.93 -16.51
CA PHE A 104 -19.41 16.79 -17.33
C PHE A 104 -20.22 16.75 -18.63
N MET A 105 -19.56 16.41 -19.73
CA MET A 105 -20.15 16.22 -21.05
C MET A 105 -20.18 14.73 -21.41
N GLN A 106 -21.30 14.25 -21.96
CA GLN A 106 -21.41 12.87 -22.39
C GLN A 106 -20.68 12.65 -23.72
N LEU A 107 -19.83 11.62 -23.78
CA LEU A 107 -19.19 11.13 -24.99
C LEU A 107 -19.33 9.61 -25.03
N GLY A 108 -20.13 9.11 -25.97
CA GLY A 108 -20.53 7.70 -25.99
C GLY A 108 -21.32 7.33 -24.73
N THR A 109 -20.84 6.31 -24.02
CA THR A 109 -21.46 5.78 -22.79
C THR A 109 -20.92 6.40 -21.50
N LYS A 110 -19.92 7.28 -21.60
CA LYS A 110 -19.21 7.86 -20.45
C LYS A 110 -19.37 9.38 -20.41
N PHE A 111 -19.11 9.95 -19.24
CA PHE A 111 -19.14 11.38 -19.01
C PHE A 111 -17.72 11.88 -18.73
N TYR A 112 -17.34 12.99 -19.35
CA TYR A 112 -16.01 13.56 -19.21
C TYR A 112 -16.05 15.02 -18.78
N TYR A 113 -15.09 15.44 -17.97
CA TYR A 113 -14.81 16.84 -17.69
C TYR A 113 -13.37 17.14 -18.15
N ILE A 114 -13.21 18.10 -19.05
CA ILE A 114 -11.90 18.50 -19.58
C ILE A 114 -11.50 19.82 -18.92
N GLU A 115 -10.54 19.78 -18.01
CA GLU A 115 -9.99 20.98 -17.39
C GLU A 115 -9.09 21.73 -18.38
N LYS A 116 -9.25 23.06 -18.49
CA LYS A 116 -8.53 23.89 -19.49
C LYS A 116 -7.88 25.13 -18.89
N GLU A 117 -8.14 25.43 -17.62
CA GLU A 117 -7.63 26.61 -16.92
C GLU A 117 -6.63 26.24 -15.84
N LEU A 118 -6.88 25.15 -15.10
CA LEU A 118 -6.05 24.69 -13.99
C LEU A 118 -5.10 23.57 -14.41
N LYS A 119 -3.80 23.73 -14.12
CA LYS A 119 -2.80 22.68 -14.27
C LYS A 119 -2.40 22.11 -12.91
N LEU A 120 -2.34 20.79 -12.81
CA LEU A 120 -1.98 20.04 -11.61
C LEU A 120 -0.98 18.94 -11.95
N ASN A 121 -0.20 18.50 -10.96
CA ASN A 121 0.55 17.26 -11.09
C ASN A 121 -0.40 16.07 -11.11
N TRP A 122 0.09 14.90 -11.52
CA TRP A 122 -0.75 13.74 -11.75
C TRP A 122 -1.53 13.28 -10.49
N HIS A 123 -0.90 13.36 -9.31
CA HIS A 123 -1.52 12.98 -8.04
C HIS A 123 -2.60 13.96 -7.60
N ASP A 124 -2.36 15.26 -7.76
CA ASP A 124 -3.36 16.29 -7.45
C ASP A 124 -4.53 16.23 -8.44
N ALA A 125 -4.28 15.90 -9.71
CA ALA A 125 -5.32 15.69 -10.71
C ALA A 125 -6.20 14.48 -10.39
N LEU A 126 -5.61 13.36 -9.92
CA LEU A 126 -6.37 12.24 -9.37
C LEU A 126 -7.29 12.68 -8.24
N GLY A 127 -6.73 13.38 -7.23
CA GLY A 127 -7.50 13.87 -6.09
C GLY A 127 -8.61 14.84 -6.51
N LYS A 128 -8.35 15.68 -7.51
CA LYS A 128 -9.34 16.62 -8.06
C LYS A 128 -10.49 15.89 -8.73
N CYS A 129 -10.23 14.93 -9.61
CA CYS A 129 -11.29 14.14 -10.25
C CYS A 129 -12.09 13.33 -9.23
N HIS A 130 -11.43 12.79 -8.20
CA HIS A 130 -12.10 12.10 -7.10
C HIS A 130 -13.05 13.02 -6.32
N LYS A 131 -12.61 14.23 -5.97
CA LYS A 131 -13.47 15.26 -5.33
C LYS A 131 -14.65 15.66 -6.20
N MET A 132 -14.54 15.51 -7.52
CA MET A 132 -15.63 15.74 -8.48
C MET A 132 -16.58 14.55 -8.61
N GLY A 133 -16.36 13.46 -7.88
CA GLY A 133 -17.15 12.23 -7.94
C GLY A 133 -16.85 11.37 -9.16
N GLY A 134 -15.65 11.49 -9.73
CA GLY A 134 -15.16 10.67 -10.84
C GLY A 134 -13.73 10.22 -10.61
N HIS A 135 -13.02 9.86 -11.68
CA HIS A 135 -11.59 9.52 -11.65
C HIS A 135 -10.89 10.17 -12.85
N LEU A 136 -9.56 10.10 -12.95
CA LEU A 136 -8.88 10.49 -14.19
C LEU A 136 -9.40 9.62 -15.34
N ALA A 137 -9.49 10.21 -16.53
CA ALA A 137 -10.00 9.50 -17.70
C ALA A 137 -9.18 8.23 -17.97
N SER A 138 -9.90 7.14 -18.30
CA SER A 138 -9.32 5.84 -18.61
C SER A 138 -9.85 5.36 -19.96
N PRO A 139 -9.34 5.90 -21.08
CA PRO A 139 -9.79 5.49 -22.42
C PRO A 139 -9.52 3.99 -22.63
N GLN A 140 -10.57 3.21 -22.91
CA GLN A 140 -10.47 1.75 -23.03
C GLN A 140 -10.32 1.26 -24.47
N ASN A 141 -10.53 2.13 -25.45
CA ASN A 141 -10.49 1.78 -26.88
C ASN A 141 -10.24 3.02 -27.75
N GLN A 142 -10.10 2.80 -29.05
CA GLN A 142 -9.79 3.87 -30.01
C GLN A 142 -10.91 4.91 -30.12
N GLU A 143 -12.16 4.47 -30.05
CA GLU A 143 -13.33 5.36 -30.13
C GLU A 143 -13.37 6.35 -28.95
N GLU A 144 -13.12 5.85 -27.73
CA GLU A 144 -13.04 6.69 -26.53
C GLU A 144 -11.88 7.69 -26.60
N LEU A 145 -10.73 7.29 -27.15
CA LEU A 145 -9.59 8.20 -27.32
C LEU A 145 -9.87 9.26 -28.40
N ASP A 146 -10.46 8.85 -29.53
CA ASP A 146 -10.77 9.74 -30.65
C ASP A 146 -11.88 10.75 -30.31
N ALA A 147 -12.70 10.46 -29.29
CA ALA A 147 -13.65 11.41 -28.75
C ALA A 147 -12.99 12.72 -28.31
N PHE A 148 -11.68 12.72 -27.99
CA PHE A 148 -10.93 13.91 -27.60
C PHE A 148 -10.32 14.71 -28.77
N ASN A 149 -10.24 14.15 -29.98
CA ASN A 149 -9.48 14.73 -31.11
C ASN A 149 -9.79 16.19 -31.44
N ASN A 150 -11.04 16.64 -31.28
CA ASN A 150 -11.45 18.01 -31.56
C ASN A 150 -11.80 18.83 -30.31
N ARG A 151 -11.50 18.30 -29.12
CA ARG A 151 -11.88 18.88 -27.82
C ARG A 151 -10.69 19.39 -27.03
N LEU A 152 -9.51 18.84 -27.31
CA LEU A 152 -8.25 19.26 -26.72
C LEU A 152 -7.58 20.32 -27.60
N SER A 153 -6.98 21.33 -26.98
CA SER A 153 -6.09 22.26 -27.68
C SER A 153 -4.80 21.52 -28.08
N GLY A 154 -4.38 21.64 -29.34
CA GLY A 154 -3.26 20.85 -29.87
C GLY A 154 -1.88 21.14 -29.28
N LEU A 155 -1.75 22.23 -28.51
CA LEU A 155 -0.53 22.58 -27.78
C LEU A 155 -0.57 22.14 -26.30
N HIS A 156 -1.69 21.58 -25.85
CA HIS A 156 -1.90 21.23 -24.45
C HIS A 156 -1.86 19.72 -24.26
N ARG A 157 -1.39 19.33 -23.07
CA ARG A 157 -1.29 17.95 -22.61
C ARG A 157 -2.22 17.76 -21.42
N TYR A 158 -2.78 16.56 -21.32
CA TYR A 158 -3.81 16.24 -20.35
C TYR A 158 -3.51 14.91 -19.65
N TRP A 159 -3.48 14.91 -18.32
CA TRP A 159 -3.34 13.68 -17.55
C TRP A 159 -4.52 12.72 -17.76
N ILE A 160 -4.18 11.43 -17.87
CA ILE A 160 -5.10 10.29 -17.82
C ILE A 160 -4.68 9.33 -16.69
N ASP A 161 -5.47 8.30 -16.41
CA ASP A 161 -5.28 7.44 -15.24
C ASP A 161 -4.16 6.40 -15.34
N VAL A 162 -3.44 6.38 -16.47
CA VAL A 162 -2.42 5.36 -16.76
C VAL A 162 -1.07 5.75 -16.15
N THR A 163 -0.42 4.79 -15.50
CA THR A 163 0.87 4.98 -14.83
C THR A 163 1.67 3.67 -14.74
N ASN A 164 2.99 3.74 -14.67
CA ASN A 164 3.86 2.61 -14.37
C ASN A 164 4.49 2.70 -12.95
N GLN A 165 4.00 3.60 -12.09
CA GLN A 165 4.58 3.83 -10.76
C GLN A 165 4.51 2.61 -9.83
N PHE A 166 3.53 1.73 -10.04
CA PHE A 166 3.27 0.58 -9.16
C PHE A 166 3.87 -0.74 -9.66
N LYS A 167 4.26 -0.80 -10.94
CA LYS A 167 4.83 -1.98 -11.56
C LYS A 167 5.79 -1.55 -12.66
N GLU A 168 7.07 -1.81 -12.42
CA GLU A 168 8.12 -1.42 -13.35
C GLU A 168 7.92 -2.10 -14.71
N ASP A 169 8.15 -1.34 -15.78
CA ASP A 169 7.93 -1.74 -17.17
C ASP A 169 6.49 -2.16 -17.54
N GLU A 170 5.49 -1.90 -16.68
CA GLU A 170 4.09 -2.15 -16.98
C GLU A 170 3.21 -0.94 -16.69
N TYR A 171 2.50 -0.48 -17.72
CA TYR A 171 1.50 0.57 -17.58
C TYR A 171 0.18 -0.02 -17.09
N VAL A 172 -0.29 0.45 -15.94
CA VAL A 172 -1.55 0.06 -15.31
C VAL A 172 -2.49 1.24 -15.26
N SER A 173 -3.79 0.98 -15.31
CA SER A 173 -4.82 1.98 -14.97
C SER A 173 -4.88 2.09 -13.44
N PHE A 174 -4.73 3.32 -12.92
CA PHE A 174 -4.89 3.59 -11.51
C PHE A 174 -6.32 3.28 -11.03
N THR A 175 -7.32 3.58 -11.86
CA THR A 175 -8.74 3.39 -11.52
C THR A 175 -9.10 1.91 -11.37
N THR A 176 -8.62 1.06 -12.28
CA THR A 176 -8.99 -0.36 -12.32
C THR A 176 -7.95 -1.27 -11.64
N ALA A 177 -6.82 -0.71 -11.21
CA ALA A 177 -5.66 -1.44 -10.68
C ALA A 177 -5.19 -2.62 -11.57
N SER A 178 -5.46 -2.52 -12.87
CA SER A 178 -5.21 -3.57 -13.85
C SER A 178 -4.30 -3.07 -14.98
N ALA A 179 -3.62 -3.98 -15.66
CA ALA A 179 -2.82 -3.64 -16.84
C ALA A 179 -3.67 -2.86 -17.86
N ALA A 180 -3.13 -1.75 -18.38
CA ALA A 180 -3.80 -0.94 -19.37
C ALA A 180 -3.97 -1.74 -20.67
N LYS A 181 -5.21 -2.13 -20.98
CA LYS A 181 -5.52 -2.95 -22.16
C LYS A 181 -5.42 -2.17 -23.47
N PHE A 182 -5.43 -0.85 -23.39
CA PHE A 182 -5.39 0.05 -24.51
C PHE A 182 -4.34 1.13 -24.29
N LEU A 183 -3.32 1.12 -25.16
CA LEU A 183 -2.25 2.11 -25.19
C LEU A 183 -2.03 2.56 -26.63
N ARG A 184 -2.05 3.88 -26.86
CA ARG A 184 -1.84 4.49 -28.18
C ARG A 184 -0.75 5.54 -28.09
N TRP A 185 0.48 5.06 -27.96
CA TRP A 185 1.67 5.89 -27.89
C TRP A 185 1.84 6.80 -29.11
N ALA A 186 2.37 8.00 -28.88
CA ALA A 186 2.89 8.82 -29.95
C ALA A 186 4.12 8.16 -30.59
N GLU A 187 4.52 8.64 -31.76
CA GLU A 187 5.76 8.18 -32.38
C GLU A 187 6.95 8.50 -31.47
N GLY A 188 7.77 7.49 -31.17
CA GLY A 188 8.91 7.59 -30.25
C GLY A 188 8.59 7.37 -28.76
N GLU A 189 7.31 7.17 -28.41
CA GLU A 189 6.86 6.93 -27.04
C GLU A 189 6.59 5.43 -26.78
N PRO A 190 6.67 4.97 -25.53
CA PRO A 190 7.16 5.69 -24.36
C PRO A 190 8.69 5.83 -24.38
N THR A 191 9.21 6.97 -23.93
CA THR A 191 10.65 7.20 -23.75
C THR A 191 11.20 6.59 -22.46
N LYS A 192 10.32 6.27 -21.50
CA LYS A 192 10.63 5.78 -20.15
C LYS A 192 11.35 6.81 -19.27
N ASP A 193 11.27 8.10 -19.61
CA ASP A 193 11.72 9.18 -18.74
C ASP A 193 10.69 9.56 -17.67
N GLY A 194 9.45 9.10 -17.86
CA GLY A 194 8.30 9.37 -17.03
C GLY A 194 7.65 8.11 -16.47
N LYS A 195 6.74 8.34 -15.51
CA LYS A 195 5.94 7.26 -14.90
C LYS A 195 4.43 7.46 -14.98
N CYS A 196 3.99 8.62 -15.47
CA CYS A 196 2.58 8.98 -15.60
C CYS A 196 2.29 9.32 -17.06
N VAL A 197 1.08 9.01 -17.53
CA VAL A 197 0.75 9.17 -18.95
C VAL A 197 -0.12 10.39 -19.16
N ASP A 198 0.29 11.23 -20.10
CA ASP A 198 -0.52 12.31 -20.65
C ASP A 198 -0.98 11.99 -22.07
N ILE A 199 -2.07 12.64 -22.49
CA ILE A 199 -2.51 12.66 -23.88
C ILE A 199 -2.40 14.05 -24.47
N ARG A 200 -2.13 14.11 -25.77
CA ARG A 200 -2.17 15.34 -26.57
C ARG A 200 -2.75 15.07 -27.94
N THR A 201 -3.39 16.07 -28.53
CA THR A 201 -3.85 15.99 -29.92
C THR A 201 -2.85 16.71 -30.81
N TYR A 202 -2.34 16.01 -31.82
CA TYR A 202 -1.51 16.60 -32.87
C TYR A 202 -2.05 16.16 -34.24
N ASN A 203 -2.20 17.12 -35.18
CA ASN A 203 -2.79 16.88 -36.50
C ASN A 203 -4.11 16.09 -36.47
N GLY A 204 -5.00 16.43 -35.52
CA GLY A 204 -6.31 15.78 -35.38
C GLY A 204 -6.28 14.37 -34.79
N LYS A 205 -5.12 13.89 -34.34
CA LYS A 205 -4.96 12.58 -33.71
C LYS A 205 -4.50 12.72 -32.27
N THR A 206 -5.20 12.07 -31.36
CA THR A 206 -4.82 12.01 -29.94
C THR A 206 -3.94 10.81 -29.67
N THR A 207 -2.80 11.04 -29.02
CA THR A 207 -1.82 10.01 -28.66
C THR A 207 -1.33 10.18 -27.24
N MET A 208 -0.77 9.10 -26.69
CA MET A 208 -0.25 8.99 -25.33
C MET A 208 1.27 9.22 -25.28
N ASN A 209 1.75 9.74 -24.16
CA ASN A 209 3.14 10.06 -23.89
C ASN A 209 3.43 9.79 -22.41
N ASP A 210 4.55 9.15 -22.07
CA ASP A 210 4.97 9.05 -20.67
C ASP A 210 5.71 10.31 -20.24
N ASN A 211 5.44 10.75 -19.02
CA ASN A 211 5.90 12.04 -18.53
C ASN A 211 6.16 12.00 -17.03
N THR A 212 6.97 12.93 -16.56
CA THR A 212 7.30 13.06 -15.14
C THR A 212 6.05 13.46 -14.35
N CYS A 213 5.64 12.64 -13.39
CA CYS A 213 4.38 12.78 -12.66
C CYS A 213 4.23 14.12 -11.91
N SER A 214 5.34 14.79 -11.57
CA SER A 214 5.34 16.08 -10.87
C SER A 214 5.10 17.29 -11.78
N VAL A 215 5.07 17.10 -13.11
CA VAL A 215 4.79 18.18 -14.06
C VAL A 215 3.33 18.62 -13.91
N ASN A 216 3.09 19.93 -13.91
CA ASN A 216 1.73 20.45 -13.88
C ASN A 216 1.14 20.50 -15.31
N LEU A 217 0.17 19.65 -15.58
CA LEU A 217 -0.58 19.60 -16.85
C LEU A 217 -2.07 19.78 -16.60
N TYR A 218 -2.83 20.03 -17.68
CA TYR A 218 -4.28 19.90 -17.61
C TYR A 218 -4.66 18.44 -17.37
N PHE A 219 -5.93 18.17 -17.15
CA PHE A 219 -6.38 16.81 -16.86
C PHE A 219 -7.82 16.59 -17.35
N ILE A 220 -8.17 15.32 -17.53
CA ILE A 220 -9.51 14.92 -17.92
C ILE A 220 -10.04 14.00 -16.83
N CYS A 221 -11.22 14.34 -16.30
CA CYS A 221 -11.96 13.45 -15.43
C CYS A 221 -12.99 12.65 -16.22
N GLU A 222 -13.29 11.46 -15.74
CA GLU A 222 -14.29 10.54 -16.28
C GLU A 222 -15.26 10.12 -15.17
N LYS A 223 -16.50 9.87 -15.56
CA LYS A 223 -17.52 9.16 -14.78
C LYS A 223 -18.20 8.13 -15.66
N SER A 224 -18.41 6.94 -15.12
CA SER A 224 -19.31 5.94 -15.70
C SER A 224 -20.76 6.39 -15.58
N ASN A 225 -21.59 5.97 -16.52
CA ASN A 225 -23.04 6.05 -16.41
C ASN A 225 -23.57 4.90 -15.53
N ASP A 226 -23.11 4.81 -14.30
CA ASP A 226 -23.66 3.85 -13.33
C ASP A 226 -24.94 4.47 -12.76
N LEU A 227 -26.04 4.28 -13.50
CA LEU A 227 -27.42 4.47 -13.04
C LEU A 227 -27.84 3.33 -12.12
#